data_AF-A0A8D9P967-F1
#
_entry.id   AF-A0A8D9P967-F1
#
_cell.length_a   1.000
_cell.length_b   1.000
_cell.length_c   1.000
_cell.angle_alpha   90.00
_cell.angle_beta   90.00
_cell.angle_gamma   90.00
#
_symmetry.space_group_name_H-M   'P 1'
#
loop_
_entity.id
_entity.type
_entity.pdbx_description
1 polymer ?
#
loop_
_entity_poly.entity_id
_entity_poly.type
_entity_poly.pdbx_seq_one_letter_code
_entity_poly.pdbx_strand_id
1 'polypeptide(L)'
;NTLIKEEKIKAQEAADKAFTDIKGDAYKVDASLIDYSGISGYYENTQIHERGKGWGGSRDKAYAKGEELLTNESLKSQMKAQLQSMLEEKGISFDKIANIFENVYTQSVADTLNAEGMITGRGARGFSSKGHAYLNTKDCVDAFINTFNTNIAKAIDEMNGSNKDMDLWDIDYTQAVTDENGNIDQKMLNAIQDGDTVTKIGRKDSVKEDAEKMLDRLQSTMRMKAKAMCDANGVEFDLTVFNTMFNNAKSSAVAGSIETKKALFLSITTINPQNLIKTFTTNFKDSYTVWVNAEAADVKNKK
;
A
#
# COMPACT_ATOMS: atom_id res chain seq x y z
N ASN A 1 9.93 39.61 -10.79
CA ASN A 1 10.26 38.18 -10.54
C ASN A 1 10.10 37.70 -9.10
N THR A 2 9.77 38.56 -8.12
CA THR A 2 9.54 38.16 -6.73
C THR A 2 8.05 37.94 -6.42
N LEU A 3 7.17 38.81 -6.95
CA LEU A 3 5.70 38.70 -6.81
C LEU A 3 5.13 37.41 -7.44
N ILE A 4 5.63 36.98 -8.60
CA ILE A 4 5.21 35.72 -9.25
C ILE A 4 5.67 34.49 -8.44
N LYS A 5 6.77 34.58 -7.68
CA LYS A 5 7.24 33.50 -6.81
C LYS A 5 6.42 33.44 -5.52
N GLU A 6 6.07 34.59 -4.93
CA GLU A 6 5.20 34.65 -3.76
C GLU A 6 3.74 34.29 -4.07
N GLU A 7 3.22 34.63 -5.25
CA GLU A 7 1.90 34.17 -5.70
C GLU A 7 1.89 32.68 -6.04
N LYS A 8 2.98 32.13 -6.61
CA LYS A 8 3.13 30.67 -6.78
C LYS A 8 3.27 29.95 -5.45
N ILE A 9 3.97 30.51 -4.48
CA ILE A 9 4.06 29.95 -3.12
C ILE A 9 2.71 30.04 -2.41
N LYS A 10 1.96 31.15 -2.53
CA LYS A 10 0.60 31.25 -1.98
C LYS A 10 -0.41 30.36 -2.70
N ALA A 11 -0.26 30.13 -4.01
CA ALA A 11 -1.08 29.18 -4.76
C ALA A 11 -0.70 27.73 -4.44
N GLN A 12 0.58 27.45 -4.16
CA GLN A 12 1.08 26.17 -3.67
C GLN A 12 0.66 25.93 -2.21
N GLU A 13 0.73 26.92 -1.33
CA GLU A 13 0.26 26.88 0.07
C GLU A 13 -1.27 26.82 0.15
N ALA A 14 -2.00 27.43 -0.78
CA ALA A 14 -3.45 27.27 -0.93
C ALA A 14 -3.82 25.92 -1.53
N ALA A 15 -2.98 25.35 -2.41
CA ALA A 15 -3.12 23.98 -2.87
C ALA A 15 -2.78 22.98 -1.74
N ASP A 16 -1.76 23.23 -0.93
CA ASP A 16 -1.34 22.39 0.18
C ASP A 16 -2.28 22.50 1.40
N LYS A 17 -3.11 23.55 1.46
CA LYS A 17 -4.17 23.72 2.48
C LYS A 17 -5.47 22.97 2.20
N ALA A 18 -5.65 22.36 1.04
CA ALA A 18 -6.99 21.93 0.65
C ALA A 18 -7.47 20.63 1.34
N PHE A 19 -6.62 19.94 2.10
CA PHE A 19 -6.99 18.73 2.84
C PHE A 19 -7.13 18.92 4.35
N THR A 20 -6.60 20.02 4.92
CA THR A 20 -6.49 20.21 6.38
C THR A 20 -7.83 20.30 7.11
N ASP A 21 -8.94 20.50 6.39
CA ASP A 21 -10.26 20.74 6.99
C ASP A 21 -11.33 19.66 6.66
N ILE A 22 -11.00 18.61 5.88
CA ILE A 22 -12.01 17.63 5.43
C ILE A 22 -11.70 16.23 5.94
N LYS A 23 -12.43 15.78 6.96
CA LYS A 23 -12.31 14.42 7.51
C LYS A 23 -12.44 13.34 6.44
N GLY A 24 -11.69 12.26 6.59
CA GLY A 24 -11.69 11.09 5.70
C GLY A 24 -13.07 10.48 5.50
N ASP A 25 -13.93 10.52 6.52
CA ASP A 25 -15.32 10.09 6.44
C ASP A 25 -16.15 10.82 5.35
N ALA A 26 -15.73 12.02 4.94
CA ALA A 26 -16.38 12.79 3.87
C ALA A 26 -16.06 12.26 2.46
N TYR A 27 -15.20 11.25 2.34
CA TYR A 27 -14.74 10.66 1.09
C TYR A 27 -15.15 9.19 0.95
N LYS A 28 -16.23 8.78 1.64
CA LYS A 28 -16.80 7.45 1.46
C LYS A 28 -17.53 7.38 0.14
N VAL A 29 -17.26 6.31 -0.61
CA VAL A 29 -18.06 5.91 -1.77
C VAL A 29 -19.45 5.53 -1.30
N ASP A 30 -20.46 6.08 -1.96
CA ASP A 30 -21.85 5.67 -1.76
C ASP A 30 -22.12 4.40 -2.56
N ALA A 31 -22.27 3.29 -1.84
CA ALA A 31 -22.56 1.98 -2.41
C ALA A 31 -23.88 1.95 -3.19
N SER A 32 -24.84 2.84 -2.88
CA SER A 32 -26.14 2.89 -3.57
C SER A 32 -26.07 3.51 -4.96
N LEU A 33 -25.00 4.26 -5.25
CA LEU A 33 -24.76 4.90 -6.54
C LEU A 33 -23.91 4.05 -7.49
N ILE A 34 -23.49 2.85 -7.06
CA ILE A 34 -22.75 1.91 -7.89
C ILE A 34 -23.73 1.07 -8.72
N ASP A 35 -23.48 1.00 -10.01
CA ASP A 35 -24.11 0.03 -10.90
C ASP A 35 -23.40 -1.32 -10.80
N TYR A 36 -24.06 -2.27 -10.14
CA TYR A 36 -23.59 -3.65 -9.97
C TYR A 36 -23.98 -4.58 -11.13
N SER A 37 -24.71 -4.09 -12.15
CA SER A 37 -25.17 -4.94 -13.26
C SER A 37 -24.02 -5.55 -14.07
N GLY A 38 -22.85 -4.90 -14.07
CA GLY A 38 -21.61 -5.41 -14.65
C GLY A 38 -20.94 -6.52 -13.83
N ILE A 39 -21.40 -6.81 -12.62
CA ILE A 39 -20.83 -7.81 -11.71
C ILE A 39 -21.69 -9.07 -11.78
N SER A 40 -21.25 -10.03 -12.60
CA SER A 40 -21.93 -11.31 -12.79
C SER A 40 -22.18 -12.00 -11.45
N GLY A 41 -23.45 -12.32 -11.16
CA GLY A 41 -23.82 -13.09 -9.99
C GLY A 41 -23.97 -12.28 -8.70
N TYR A 42 -23.88 -10.94 -8.76
CA TYR A 42 -24.11 -10.06 -7.63
C TYR A 42 -25.59 -10.06 -7.21
N TYR A 43 -26.52 -9.83 -8.16
CA TYR A 43 -27.96 -9.80 -7.85
C TYR A 43 -28.55 -11.19 -7.63
N GLU A 44 -28.00 -12.21 -8.28
CA GLU A 44 -28.43 -13.60 -8.13
C GLU A 44 -27.81 -14.27 -6.89
N ASN A 45 -26.99 -13.54 -6.13
CA ASN A 45 -26.31 -14.03 -4.92
C ASN A 45 -25.56 -15.35 -5.16
N THR A 46 -24.84 -15.42 -6.29
CA THR A 46 -24.12 -16.63 -6.68
C THR A 46 -22.87 -16.85 -5.85
N GLN A 47 -22.37 -18.07 -5.90
CA GLN A 47 -21.16 -18.47 -5.22
C GLN A 47 -20.11 -18.92 -6.23
N ILE A 48 -18.92 -18.32 -6.16
CA ILE A 48 -17.73 -18.81 -6.83
C ILE A 48 -17.33 -20.12 -6.14
N HIS A 49 -17.29 -21.22 -6.90
CA HIS A 49 -16.88 -22.52 -6.42
C HIS A 49 -15.61 -22.98 -7.10
N GLU A 50 -14.55 -23.18 -6.31
CA GLU A 50 -13.25 -23.58 -6.85
C GLU A 50 -12.73 -24.87 -6.24
N ARG A 51 -12.02 -25.63 -7.08
CA ARG A 51 -11.40 -26.91 -6.72
C ARG A 51 -9.91 -26.91 -7.02
N GLY A 52 -9.12 -27.27 -6.02
CA GLY A 52 -7.67 -27.32 -6.12
C GLY A 52 -7.07 -28.40 -5.23
N LYS A 53 -5.75 -28.54 -5.26
CA LYS A 53 -5.03 -29.55 -4.47
C LYS A 53 -5.09 -29.17 -2.99
N GLY A 54 -5.77 -29.98 -2.19
CA GLY A 54 -6.03 -29.66 -0.78
C GLY A 54 -6.79 -28.35 -0.58
N TRP A 55 -6.81 -27.85 0.67
CA TRP A 55 -7.47 -26.59 1.03
C TRP A 55 -6.76 -25.37 0.41
N GLY A 56 -5.43 -25.29 0.55
CA GLY A 56 -4.64 -24.17 0.01
C GLY A 56 -4.89 -23.96 -1.47
N GLY A 57 -4.69 -25.00 -2.29
CA GLY A 57 -4.87 -24.85 -3.74
C GLY A 57 -6.30 -24.57 -4.19
N SER A 58 -7.34 -24.91 -3.41
CA SER A 58 -8.71 -24.45 -3.70
C SER A 58 -8.93 -23.00 -3.27
N ARG A 59 -8.39 -22.62 -2.11
CA ARG A 59 -8.47 -21.24 -1.58
C ARG A 59 -7.78 -20.27 -2.52
N ASP A 60 -6.57 -20.58 -2.99
CA ASP A 60 -5.79 -19.70 -3.88
C ASP A 60 -6.53 -19.42 -5.20
N LYS A 61 -7.26 -20.42 -5.72
CA LYS A 61 -8.11 -20.24 -6.91
C LYS A 61 -9.34 -19.37 -6.63
N ALA A 62 -10.02 -19.60 -5.51
CA ALA A 62 -11.15 -18.77 -5.11
C ALA A 62 -10.70 -17.32 -4.85
N TYR A 63 -9.50 -17.13 -4.28
CA TYR A 63 -8.88 -15.84 -4.08
C TYR A 63 -8.63 -15.14 -5.41
N ALA A 64 -7.96 -15.79 -6.37
CA ALA A 64 -7.72 -15.22 -7.70
C ALA A 64 -9.02 -14.83 -8.42
N LYS A 65 -10.08 -15.63 -8.29
CA LYS A 65 -11.40 -15.28 -8.85
C LYS A 65 -12.08 -14.12 -8.13
N GLY A 66 -11.90 -14.03 -6.81
CA GLY A 66 -12.34 -12.87 -6.03
C GLY A 66 -11.57 -11.60 -6.38
N GLU A 67 -10.28 -11.71 -6.67
CA GLU A 67 -9.46 -10.59 -7.14
C GLU A 67 -9.92 -10.13 -8.52
N GLU A 68 -10.11 -11.03 -9.49
CA GLU A 68 -10.69 -10.71 -10.81
C GLU A 68 -12.05 -10.01 -10.68
N LEU A 69 -12.88 -10.45 -9.73
CA LEU A 69 -14.20 -9.85 -9.46
C LEU A 69 -14.06 -8.41 -8.97
N LEU A 70 -13.17 -8.15 -8.00
CA LEU A 70 -13.02 -6.86 -7.34
C LEU A 70 -12.13 -5.88 -8.14
N THR A 71 -11.24 -6.37 -9.02
CA THR A 71 -10.38 -5.54 -9.88
C THR A 71 -11.00 -5.21 -11.23
N ASN A 72 -12.28 -5.59 -11.44
CA ASN A 72 -13.03 -5.22 -12.63
C ASN A 72 -13.02 -3.69 -12.85
N GLU A 73 -12.68 -3.26 -14.07
CA GLU A 73 -12.53 -1.84 -14.41
C GLU A 73 -13.78 -0.99 -14.13
N SER A 74 -14.98 -1.55 -14.28
CA SER A 74 -16.22 -0.84 -14.03
C SER A 74 -16.34 -0.41 -12.57
N LEU A 75 -16.11 -1.32 -11.62
CA LEU A 75 -16.26 -1.04 -10.19
C LEU A 75 -15.24 0.03 -9.75
N LYS A 76 -13.97 -0.17 -10.10
CA LYS A 76 -12.89 0.77 -9.78
C LYS A 76 -13.14 2.16 -10.38
N SER A 77 -13.59 2.21 -11.64
CA SER A 77 -13.83 3.50 -12.32
C SER A 77 -15.00 4.25 -11.70
N GLN A 78 -16.08 3.56 -11.31
CA GLN A 78 -17.21 4.17 -10.63
C GLN A 78 -16.81 4.73 -9.26
N MET A 79 -16.04 3.98 -8.47
CA MET A 79 -15.53 4.43 -7.16
C MET A 79 -14.58 5.63 -7.31
N LYS A 80 -13.69 5.60 -8.30
CA LYS A 80 -12.81 6.73 -8.63
C LYS A 80 -13.60 7.98 -9.02
N ALA A 81 -14.61 7.83 -9.88
CA ALA A 81 -15.43 8.95 -10.34
C ALA A 81 -16.21 9.62 -9.19
N GLN A 82 -16.73 8.83 -8.24
CA GLN A 82 -17.37 9.38 -7.04
C GLN A 82 -16.37 10.21 -6.20
N LEU A 83 -15.19 9.66 -5.92
CA LEU A 83 -14.14 10.38 -5.18
C LEU A 83 -13.68 11.65 -5.88
N GLN A 84 -13.46 11.58 -7.20
CA GLN A 84 -13.09 12.73 -8.01
C GLN A 84 -14.15 13.83 -7.92
N SER A 85 -15.44 13.49 -8.04
CA SER A 85 -16.54 14.45 -7.92
C SER A 85 -16.57 15.10 -6.53
N MET A 86 -16.44 14.29 -5.46
CA MET A 86 -16.42 14.79 -4.07
C MET A 86 -15.24 15.74 -3.80
N LEU A 87 -14.10 15.55 -4.49
CA LEU A 87 -12.92 16.40 -4.37
C LEU A 87 -13.05 17.68 -5.20
N GLU A 88 -13.54 17.57 -6.43
CA GLU A 88 -13.78 18.71 -7.31
C GLU A 88 -14.77 19.71 -6.70
N GLU A 89 -15.84 19.22 -6.06
CA GLU A 89 -16.79 20.05 -5.29
C GLU A 89 -16.12 20.85 -4.17
N LYS A 90 -14.99 20.36 -3.65
CA LYS A 90 -14.21 21.00 -2.59
C LYS A 90 -13.01 21.78 -3.14
N GLY A 91 -12.87 21.89 -4.46
CA GLY A 91 -11.76 22.59 -5.12
C GLY A 91 -10.42 21.84 -5.04
N ILE A 92 -10.45 20.51 -4.88
CA ILE A 92 -9.26 19.66 -4.74
C ILE A 92 -9.10 18.82 -6.01
N SER A 93 -7.91 18.81 -6.60
CA SER A 93 -7.61 17.89 -7.71
C SER A 93 -7.49 16.45 -7.20
N PHE A 94 -8.12 15.51 -7.90
CA PHE A 94 -7.97 14.07 -7.65
C PHE A 94 -6.51 13.60 -7.75
N ASP A 95 -5.66 14.27 -8.54
CA ASP A 95 -4.24 13.92 -8.68
C ASP A 95 -3.51 13.88 -7.33
N LYS A 96 -3.97 14.66 -6.35
CA LYS A 96 -3.40 14.66 -4.99
C LYS A 96 -3.62 13.35 -4.24
N ILE A 97 -4.70 12.62 -4.56
CA ILE A 97 -5.04 11.36 -3.93
C ILE A 97 -4.99 10.17 -4.87
N ALA A 98 -4.53 10.34 -6.11
CA ALA A 98 -4.53 9.27 -7.11
C ALA A 98 -3.77 8.04 -6.61
N ASN A 99 -2.60 8.26 -6.00
CA ASN A 99 -1.83 7.18 -5.39
C ASN A 99 -2.50 6.62 -4.13
N ILE A 100 -3.19 7.46 -3.31
CA ILE A 100 -3.95 6.95 -2.14
C ILE A 100 -4.95 5.93 -2.66
N PHE A 101 -5.71 6.35 -3.67
CA PHE A 101 -6.82 5.58 -4.21
C PHE A 101 -6.33 4.22 -4.70
N GLU A 102 -5.26 4.20 -5.52
CA GLU A 102 -4.71 2.96 -6.06
C GLU A 102 -4.19 2.02 -4.97
N ASN A 103 -3.47 2.55 -3.98
CA ASN A 103 -2.94 1.78 -2.87
C ASN A 103 -4.06 1.24 -1.97
N VAL A 104 -5.00 2.09 -1.58
CA VAL A 104 -6.16 1.72 -0.75
C VAL A 104 -7.04 0.72 -1.47
N TYR A 105 -7.28 0.88 -2.77
CA TYR A 105 -8.05 -0.06 -3.55
C TYR A 105 -7.42 -1.46 -3.49
N THR A 106 -6.13 -1.54 -3.83
CA THR A 106 -5.37 -2.80 -3.83
C THR A 106 -5.36 -3.45 -2.44
N GLN A 107 -5.07 -2.67 -1.40
CA GLN A 107 -5.07 -3.17 -0.02
C GLN A 107 -6.46 -3.66 0.40
N SER A 108 -7.51 -2.95 0.02
CA SER A 108 -8.88 -3.31 0.38
C SER A 108 -9.36 -4.59 -0.31
N VAL A 109 -8.87 -4.88 -1.52
CA VAL A 109 -9.07 -6.19 -2.18
C VAL A 109 -8.44 -7.29 -1.32
N ALA A 110 -7.16 -7.14 -0.96
CA ALA A 110 -6.45 -8.13 -0.16
C ALA A 110 -7.06 -8.33 1.22
N ASP A 111 -7.38 -7.24 1.93
CA ASP A 111 -8.00 -7.27 3.27
C ASP A 111 -9.34 -7.99 3.23
N THR A 112 -10.16 -7.72 2.20
CA THR A 112 -11.48 -8.34 2.05
C THR A 112 -11.36 -9.84 1.79
N LEU A 113 -10.52 -10.25 0.85
CA LEU A 113 -10.37 -11.67 0.48
C LEU A 113 -9.68 -12.49 1.57
N ASN A 114 -8.84 -11.87 2.39
CA ASN A 114 -8.20 -12.51 3.54
C ASN A 114 -9.04 -12.45 4.83
N ALA A 115 -10.15 -11.71 4.84
CA ALA A 115 -11.03 -11.64 6.00
C ALA A 115 -11.56 -13.03 6.39
N GLU A 116 -11.65 -13.27 7.70
CA GLU A 116 -12.13 -14.54 8.23
C GLU A 116 -13.56 -14.81 7.75
N GLY A 117 -13.78 -15.98 7.17
CA GLY A 117 -15.09 -16.37 6.65
C GLY A 117 -15.43 -15.85 5.25
N MET A 118 -14.58 -15.02 4.63
CA MET A 118 -14.82 -14.57 3.25
C MET A 118 -14.69 -15.71 2.25
N ILE A 119 -13.56 -16.43 2.31
CA ILE A 119 -13.36 -17.68 1.56
C ILE A 119 -13.55 -18.85 2.52
N THR A 120 -14.59 -19.63 2.29
CA THR A 120 -14.93 -20.80 3.11
C THR A 120 -14.73 -22.10 2.35
N GLY A 121 -14.73 -23.23 3.06
CA GLY A 121 -14.76 -24.54 2.43
C GLY A 121 -14.02 -25.61 3.21
N ARG A 122 -13.43 -26.57 2.50
CA ARG A 122 -12.82 -27.75 3.12
C ARG A 122 -11.64 -28.28 2.34
N GLY A 123 -10.71 -28.90 3.06
CA GLY A 123 -9.62 -29.68 2.47
C GLY A 123 -10.09 -30.96 1.78
N ALA A 124 -9.11 -31.67 1.22
CA ALA A 124 -9.26 -33.00 0.66
C ALA A 124 -9.89 -33.99 1.67
N ARG A 125 -10.80 -34.86 1.21
CA ARG A 125 -11.40 -35.93 2.03
C ARG A 125 -11.35 -37.28 1.30
N GLY A 126 -11.08 -38.35 2.05
CA GLY A 126 -10.99 -39.71 1.53
C GLY A 126 -9.86 -39.87 0.51
N PHE A 127 -10.12 -40.58 -0.58
CA PHE A 127 -9.18 -40.78 -1.68
C PHE A 127 -9.06 -39.57 -2.63
N SER A 128 -9.82 -38.48 -2.41
CA SER A 128 -9.72 -37.29 -3.25
C SER A 128 -8.57 -36.40 -2.81
N SER A 129 -7.71 -35.99 -3.74
CA SER A 129 -6.67 -34.97 -3.51
C SER A 129 -7.20 -33.54 -3.59
N LYS A 130 -8.49 -33.35 -3.90
CA LYS A 130 -9.08 -32.03 -4.18
C LYS A 130 -9.83 -31.46 -2.97
N GLY A 131 -9.49 -30.24 -2.57
CA GLY A 131 -10.30 -29.41 -1.67
C GLY A 131 -11.37 -28.64 -2.43
N HIS A 132 -12.18 -27.92 -1.67
CA HIS A 132 -13.24 -27.04 -2.17
C HIS A 132 -13.16 -25.71 -1.44
N ALA A 133 -13.24 -24.62 -2.20
CA ALA A 133 -13.37 -23.28 -1.68
C ALA A 133 -14.58 -22.59 -2.30
N TYR A 134 -15.18 -21.70 -1.53
CA TYR A 134 -16.40 -20.99 -1.85
C TYR A 134 -16.25 -19.52 -1.47
N LEU A 135 -16.70 -18.63 -2.34
CA LEU A 135 -16.80 -17.19 -2.10
C LEU A 135 -18.15 -16.70 -2.61
N ASN A 136 -18.91 -16.01 -1.77
CA ASN A 136 -20.17 -15.41 -2.19
C ASN A 136 -19.88 -14.08 -2.90
N THR A 137 -20.41 -13.90 -4.11
CA THR A 137 -20.14 -12.73 -4.94
C THR A 137 -20.65 -11.44 -4.30
N LYS A 138 -21.88 -11.45 -3.78
CA LYS A 138 -22.49 -10.28 -3.18
C LYS A 138 -21.80 -9.89 -1.87
N ASP A 139 -21.60 -10.87 -0.99
CA ASP A 139 -20.95 -10.62 0.30
C ASP A 139 -19.52 -10.09 0.11
N CYS A 140 -18.79 -10.61 -0.88
CA CYS A 140 -17.44 -10.14 -1.21
C CYS A 140 -17.42 -8.68 -1.69
N VAL A 141 -18.31 -8.32 -2.62
CA VAL A 141 -18.39 -6.95 -3.15
C VAL A 141 -18.84 -5.96 -2.08
N ASP A 142 -19.86 -6.31 -1.29
CA ASP A 142 -20.37 -5.45 -0.23
C ASP A 142 -19.31 -5.26 0.88
N ALA A 143 -18.63 -6.34 1.28
CA ALA A 143 -17.52 -6.25 2.23
C ALA A 143 -16.36 -5.42 1.68
N PHE A 144 -16.02 -5.58 0.39
CA PHE A 144 -14.99 -4.79 -0.27
C PHE A 144 -15.26 -3.30 -0.20
N ILE A 145 -16.48 -2.86 -0.52
CA ILE A 145 -16.83 -1.43 -0.47
C ILE A 145 -16.73 -0.89 0.95
N ASN A 146 -17.16 -1.68 1.95
CA ASN A 146 -17.03 -1.28 3.36
C ASN A 146 -15.57 -1.20 3.82
N THR A 147 -14.74 -2.17 3.44
CA THR A 147 -13.30 -2.19 3.70
C THR A 147 -12.61 -1.01 3.03
N PHE A 148 -12.92 -0.75 1.75
CA PHE A 148 -12.42 0.39 1.00
C PHE A 148 -12.79 1.71 1.67
N ASN A 149 -14.05 1.90 2.02
CA ASN A 149 -14.52 3.11 2.68
C ASN A 149 -13.84 3.35 4.03
N THR A 150 -13.55 2.28 4.76
CA THR A 150 -12.79 2.36 6.02
C THR A 150 -11.34 2.76 5.76
N ASN A 151 -10.70 2.10 4.78
CA ASN A 151 -9.29 2.32 4.46
C ASN A 151 -9.04 3.69 3.82
N ILE A 152 -9.93 4.19 2.94
CA ILE A 152 -9.78 5.50 2.31
C ILE A 152 -10.02 6.62 3.31
N ALA A 153 -11.02 6.47 4.20
CA ALA A 153 -11.25 7.43 5.26
C ALA A 153 -10.04 7.51 6.19
N LYS A 154 -9.53 6.35 6.62
CA LYS A 154 -8.31 6.28 7.43
C LYS A 154 -7.10 6.90 6.71
N ALA A 155 -6.87 6.59 5.44
CA ALA A 155 -5.73 7.11 4.68
C ALA A 155 -5.82 8.62 4.50
N ILE A 156 -7.01 9.16 4.26
CA ILE A 156 -7.22 10.61 4.16
C ILE A 156 -7.09 11.26 5.54
N ASP A 157 -7.63 10.66 6.61
CA ASP A 157 -7.43 11.17 7.98
C ASP A 157 -5.95 11.16 8.39
N GLU A 158 -5.18 10.15 7.97
CA GLU A 158 -3.73 10.09 8.17
C GLU A 158 -2.98 11.14 7.33
N MET A 159 -3.39 11.36 6.07
CA MET A 159 -2.88 12.45 5.22
C MET A 159 -3.20 13.84 5.82
N ASN A 160 -4.38 13.98 6.43
CA ASN A 160 -4.84 15.22 7.06
C ASN A 160 -4.32 15.38 8.49
N GLY A 161 -3.79 14.30 9.08
CA GLY A 161 -3.01 14.34 10.31
C GLY A 161 -1.87 15.32 10.13
N SER A 162 -1.51 16.06 11.19
CA SER A 162 -0.52 17.15 11.03
C SER A 162 0.75 16.63 10.37
N ASN A 163 1.30 17.37 9.41
CA ASN A 163 2.62 17.12 8.77
C ASN A 163 3.78 16.99 9.78
N LYS A 164 3.52 17.02 11.10
CA LYS A 164 4.49 16.75 12.15
C LYS A 164 4.93 15.30 12.22
N ASP A 165 4.16 14.35 11.68
CA ASP A 165 4.54 12.95 11.56
C ASP A 165 4.78 12.56 10.10
N MET A 166 5.75 11.67 9.87
CA MET A 166 6.10 11.25 8.52
C MET A 166 4.96 10.48 7.87
N ASP A 167 4.42 11.06 6.81
CA ASP A 167 3.45 10.43 5.94
C ASP A 167 4.15 9.46 4.96
N LEU A 168 3.74 8.20 4.91
CA LEU A 168 4.34 7.14 4.06
C LEU A 168 3.31 6.40 3.18
N TRP A 169 2.03 6.81 3.17
CA TRP A 169 1.00 6.07 2.43
C TRP A 169 1.11 6.25 0.91
N ASP A 170 1.77 7.31 0.45
CA ASP A 170 1.96 7.67 -0.97
C ASP A 170 3.21 7.06 -1.59
N ILE A 171 3.94 6.21 -0.85
CA ILE A 171 5.10 5.53 -1.41
C ILE A 171 4.58 4.66 -2.55
N ASP A 172 4.98 5.04 -3.75
CA ASP A 172 4.79 4.24 -4.94
C ASP A 172 5.68 3.00 -4.86
N TYR A 173 5.13 1.91 -4.30
CA TYR A 173 5.84 0.65 -4.18
C TYR A 173 6.14 0.01 -5.53
N THR A 174 5.52 0.47 -6.64
CA THR A 174 5.94 0.06 -7.99
C THR A 174 7.35 0.55 -8.30
N GLN A 175 7.77 1.71 -7.75
CA GLN A 175 9.15 2.19 -7.91
C GLN A 175 10.15 1.27 -7.23
N ALA A 176 9.81 0.61 -6.13
CA ALA A 176 10.70 -0.36 -5.49
C ALA A 176 11.07 -1.51 -6.44
N VAL A 177 10.18 -1.87 -7.36
CA VAL A 177 10.33 -3.02 -8.26
C VAL A 177 10.52 -2.61 -9.73
N THR A 178 10.62 -1.32 -10.02
CA THR A 178 10.91 -0.80 -11.36
C THR A 178 12.41 -0.68 -11.57
N ASP A 179 12.94 -1.27 -12.64
CA ASP A 179 14.35 -1.17 -13.00
C ASP A 179 14.73 0.19 -13.61
N GLU A 180 16.02 0.41 -13.85
CA GLU A 180 16.55 1.67 -14.40
C GLU A 180 16.03 1.99 -15.82
N ASN A 181 15.46 0.99 -16.51
CA ASN A 181 14.89 1.12 -17.85
C ASN A 181 13.36 1.29 -17.81
N GLY A 182 12.75 1.32 -16.62
CA GLY A 182 11.30 1.43 -16.46
C GLY A 182 10.54 0.10 -16.50
N ASN A 183 11.22 -1.06 -16.47
CA ASN A 183 10.55 -2.35 -16.43
C ASN A 183 10.17 -2.73 -15.01
N ILE A 184 8.92 -3.16 -14.81
CA ILE A 184 8.38 -3.56 -13.51
C ILE A 184 8.59 -5.07 -13.31
N ASP A 185 9.22 -5.47 -12.20
CA ASP A 185 9.20 -6.88 -11.75
C ASP A 185 7.83 -7.22 -11.19
N GLN A 186 6.91 -7.64 -12.08
CA GLN A 186 5.52 -7.95 -11.74
C GLN A 186 5.40 -9.03 -10.66
N LYS A 187 6.34 -9.99 -10.61
CA LYS A 187 6.31 -11.05 -9.60
C LYS A 187 6.59 -10.48 -8.21
N MET A 188 7.54 -9.54 -8.14
CA MET A 188 7.87 -8.84 -6.90
C MET A 188 6.76 -7.86 -6.51
N LEU A 189 6.16 -7.17 -7.49
CA LEU A 189 5.01 -6.28 -7.28
C LEU A 189 3.82 -7.04 -6.67
N ASN A 190 3.43 -8.17 -7.28
CA ASN A 190 2.36 -9.01 -6.75
C ASN A 190 2.71 -9.49 -5.34
N ALA A 191 3.94 -9.93 -5.08
CA ALA A 191 4.34 -10.37 -3.74
C ALA A 191 4.37 -9.24 -2.68
N ILE A 192 4.56 -7.98 -3.09
CA ILE A 192 4.36 -6.83 -2.19
C ILE A 192 2.88 -6.69 -1.81
N GLN A 193 1.99 -6.89 -2.78
CA GLN A 193 0.54 -6.74 -2.63
C GLN A 193 -0.10 -7.92 -1.88
N ASP A 194 0.26 -9.15 -2.24
CA ASP A 194 -0.33 -10.40 -1.75
C ASP A 194 0.27 -10.89 -0.42
N GLY A 195 1.39 -10.30 0.01
CA GLY A 195 2.15 -10.74 1.20
C GLY A 195 2.92 -12.05 0.99
N ASP A 196 3.04 -12.48 -0.26
CA ASP A 196 3.70 -13.71 -0.65
C ASP A 196 5.23 -13.62 -0.57
N THR A 197 5.88 -14.79 -0.50
CA THR A 197 7.35 -14.87 -0.55
C THR A 197 7.84 -15.17 -1.95
N VAL A 198 8.80 -14.39 -2.43
CA VAL A 198 9.45 -14.66 -3.72
C VAL A 198 10.65 -15.56 -3.49
N THR A 199 10.55 -16.79 -3.97
CA THR A 199 11.69 -17.72 -4.01
C THR A 199 12.63 -17.33 -5.15
N LYS A 200 13.89 -17.03 -4.82
CA LYS A 200 14.97 -16.84 -5.79
C LYS A 200 15.99 -17.97 -5.64
N ILE A 201 16.21 -18.71 -6.72
CA ILE A 201 17.27 -19.72 -6.77
C ILE A 201 18.58 -18.97 -7.04
N GLY A 202 19.36 -18.70 -5.99
CA GLY A 202 20.57 -17.89 -6.09
C GLY A 202 21.36 -17.79 -4.78
N ARG A 203 22.56 -17.19 -4.86
CA ARG A 203 23.40 -16.91 -3.68
C ARG A 203 22.73 -15.86 -2.80
N LYS A 204 22.83 -16.03 -1.48
CA LYS A 204 22.29 -15.10 -0.47
C LYS A 204 22.66 -13.64 -0.75
N ASP A 205 23.90 -13.41 -1.17
CA ASP A 205 24.41 -12.05 -1.44
C ASP A 205 23.71 -11.37 -2.62
N SER A 206 23.33 -12.13 -3.65
CA SER A 206 22.57 -11.59 -4.79
C SER A 206 21.13 -11.23 -4.40
N VAL A 207 20.49 -12.04 -3.55
CA VAL A 207 19.13 -11.73 -3.04
C VAL A 207 19.16 -10.54 -2.09
N LYS A 208 20.24 -10.39 -1.31
CA LYS A 208 20.49 -9.23 -0.45
C LYS A 208 20.65 -7.95 -1.27
N GLU A 209 21.46 -7.99 -2.33
CA GLU A 209 21.66 -6.84 -3.23
C GLU A 209 20.36 -6.42 -3.91
N ASP A 210 19.54 -7.38 -4.35
CA ASP A 210 18.22 -7.08 -4.92
C ASP A 210 17.30 -6.38 -3.90
N ALA A 211 17.28 -6.85 -2.65
CA ALA A 211 16.51 -6.23 -1.58
C ALA A 211 16.98 -4.80 -1.28
N GLU A 212 18.29 -4.57 -1.25
CA GLU A 212 18.88 -3.26 -1.04
C GLU A 212 18.51 -2.30 -2.19
N LYS A 213 18.60 -2.75 -3.45
CA LYS A 213 18.20 -1.96 -4.62
C LYS A 213 16.73 -1.55 -4.59
N MET A 214 15.84 -2.45 -4.14
CA MET A 214 14.43 -2.10 -3.99
C MET A 214 14.21 -0.94 -3.04
N LEU A 215 14.91 -0.94 -1.91
CA LEU A 215 14.80 0.13 -0.92
C LEU A 215 15.51 1.40 -1.40
N ASP A 216 16.65 1.29 -2.07
CA ASP A 216 17.37 2.44 -2.63
C ASP A 216 16.51 3.22 -3.64
N ARG A 217 15.67 2.54 -4.41
CA ARG A 217 14.69 3.20 -5.31
C ARG A 217 13.66 4.05 -4.57
N LEU A 218 13.37 3.75 -3.31
CA LEU A 218 12.47 4.55 -2.48
C LEU A 218 13.16 5.79 -1.87
N GLN A 219 14.49 5.89 -1.94
CA GLN A 219 15.25 6.91 -1.23
C GLN A 219 14.81 8.34 -1.55
N SER A 220 14.53 8.63 -2.83
CA SER A 220 14.07 9.96 -3.25
C SER A 220 12.75 10.35 -2.57
N THR A 221 11.78 9.44 -2.59
CA THR A 221 10.46 9.64 -1.97
C THR A 221 10.57 9.79 -0.46
N MET A 222 11.34 8.92 0.20
CA MET A 222 11.58 9.02 1.65
C MET A 222 12.24 10.34 2.03
N ARG A 223 13.12 10.88 1.17
CA ARG A 223 13.78 12.17 1.38
C ARG A 223 12.82 13.34 1.26
N MET A 224 11.90 13.30 0.31
CA MET A 224 10.86 14.32 0.17
C MET A 224 9.96 14.35 1.40
N LYS A 225 9.56 13.19 1.91
CA LYS A 225 8.77 13.06 3.14
C LYS A 225 9.51 13.56 4.38
N ALA A 226 10.77 13.18 4.53
CA ALA A 226 11.63 13.66 5.59
C ALA A 226 11.74 15.20 5.61
N LYS A 227 11.94 15.83 4.44
CA LYS A 227 11.96 17.29 4.32
C LYS A 227 10.64 17.94 4.73
N ALA A 228 9.52 17.44 4.21
CA ALA A 228 8.20 17.97 4.53
C ALA A 228 7.91 17.91 6.05
N MET A 229 8.34 16.82 6.69
CA MET A 229 8.21 16.66 8.14
C MET A 229 9.10 17.63 8.94
N CYS A 230 10.34 17.84 8.51
CA CYS A 230 11.23 18.86 9.08
C CYS A 230 10.60 20.26 8.99
N ASP A 231 10.16 20.66 7.79
CA ASP A 231 9.56 21.96 7.51
C ASP A 231 8.32 22.20 8.39
N ALA A 232 7.45 21.19 8.52
CA ALA A 232 6.25 21.27 9.35
C ALA A 232 6.52 21.36 10.86
N ASN A 233 7.66 20.86 11.32
CA ASN A 233 8.09 20.95 12.72
C ASN A 233 9.01 22.16 12.99
N GLY A 234 9.37 22.94 11.97
CA GLY A 234 10.32 24.04 12.09
C GLY A 234 11.74 23.58 12.40
N VAL A 235 12.10 22.38 11.97
CA VAL A 235 13.42 21.76 12.09
C VAL A 235 14.16 21.89 10.76
N GLU A 236 15.45 22.19 10.78
CA GLU A 236 16.26 22.22 9.55
C GLU A 236 16.55 20.79 9.08
N PHE A 237 16.33 20.51 7.80
CA PHE A 237 16.60 19.18 7.24
C PHE A 237 18.10 18.87 7.22
N ASP A 238 18.51 17.80 7.90
CA ASP A 238 19.87 17.28 7.88
C ASP A 238 19.99 16.03 6.97
N LEU A 239 20.77 16.18 5.90
CA LEU A 239 21.02 15.11 4.95
C LEU A 239 21.84 13.95 5.53
N THR A 240 22.78 14.24 6.41
CA THR A 240 23.62 13.23 7.07
C THR A 240 22.77 12.36 7.98
N VAL A 241 21.89 12.99 8.77
CA VAL A 241 20.93 12.27 9.62
C VAL A 241 19.97 11.43 8.78
N PHE A 242 19.41 12.01 7.71
CA PHE A 242 18.57 11.27 6.76
C PHE A 242 19.28 10.02 6.23
N ASN A 243 20.49 10.16 5.67
CA ASN A 243 21.23 9.03 5.10
C ASN A 243 21.54 7.96 6.15
N THR A 244 21.85 8.37 7.38
CA THR A 244 22.13 7.45 8.48
C THR A 244 20.88 6.63 8.85
N MET A 245 19.75 7.30 9.07
CA MET A 245 18.49 6.62 9.43
C MET A 245 17.97 5.75 8.29
N PHE A 246 18.08 6.22 7.05
CA PHE A 246 17.73 5.45 5.86
C PHE A 246 18.53 4.15 5.77
N ASN A 247 19.86 4.23 5.90
CA ASN A 247 20.73 3.07 5.83
C ASN A 247 20.51 2.09 7.00
N ASN A 248 20.24 2.60 8.20
CA ASN A 248 19.91 1.79 9.36
C ASN A 248 18.59 1.02 9.16
N ALA A 249 17.54 1.71 8.71
CA ALA A 249 16.25 1.10 8.39
C ALA A 249 16.38 0.07 7.26
N LYS A 250 17.14 0.39 6.21
CA LYS A 250 17.44 -0.51 5.09
C LYS A 250 18.12 -1.79 5.56
N SER A 251 19.19 -1.67 6.33
CA SER A 251 19.96 -2.81 6.85
C SER A 251 19.08 -3.74 7.71
N SER A 252 18.28 -3.15 8.61
CA SER A 252 17.35 -3.90 9.47
C SER A 252 16.29 -4.66 8.65
N ALA A 253 15.68 -3.99 7.69
CA ALA A 253 14.63 -4.57 6.84
C ALA A 253 15.14 -5.71 5.97
N VAL A 254 16.34 -5.57 5.38
CA VAL A 254 16.97 -6.62 4.57
C VAL A 254 17.30 -7.85 5.42
N ALA A 255 17.78 -7.65 6.65
CA ALA A 255 18.08 -8.75 7.56
C ALA A 255 16.82 -9.53 7.98
N GLY A 256 15.70 -8.85 8.18
CA GLY A 256 14.44 -9.46 8.61
C GLY A 256 13.57 -10.08 7.50
N SER A 257 13.88 -9.82 6.24
CA SER A 257 13.05 -10.23 5.09
C SER A 257 13.64 -11.37 4.26
N ILE A 258 14.89 -11.77 4.50
CA ILE A 258 15.59 -12.82 3.75
C ILE A 258 15.73 -14.07 4.62
N GLU A 259 15.21 -15.19 4.12
CA GLU A 259 15.38 -16.51 4.72
C GLU A 259 16.19 -17.42 3.79
N THR A 260 17.16 -18.16 4.33
CA THR A 260 17.93 -19.15 3.56
C THR A 260 17.71 -20.53 4.14
N LYS A 261 17.15 -21.44 3.32
CA LYS A 261 16.95 -22.85 3.67
C LYS A 261 17.93 -23.72 2.90
N LYS A 262 18.56 -24.67 3.59
CA LYS A 262 19.38 -25.71 2.95
C LYS A 262 18.49 -26.91 2.62
N ALA A 263 18.46 -27.32 1.35
CA ALA A 263 17.80 -28.54 0.91
C ALA A 263 18.80 -29.39 0.13
N LEU A 264 19.16 -30.56 0.69
CA LEU A 264 20.26 -31.40 0.23
C LEU A 264 21.57 -30.60 0.01
N PHE A 265 21.93 -30.34 -1.26
CA PHE A 265 23.16 -29.67 -1.70
C PHE A 265 22.93 -28.25 -2.24
N LEU A 266 21.69 -27.75 -2.18
CA LEU A 266 21.30 -26.44 -2.69
C LEU A 266 20.88 -25.51 -1.54
N SER A 267 21.35 -24.27 -1.61
CA SER A 267 20.85 -23.17 -0.78
C SER A 267 19.73 -22.47 -1.54
N ILE A 268 18.52 -22.50 -0.98
CA ILE A 268 17.36 -21.79 -1.50
C ILE A 268 17.19 -20.55 -0.65
N THR A 269 17.16 -19.38 -1.29
CA THR A 269 16.96 -18.11 -0.59
C THR A 269 15.61 -17.52 -0.99
N THR A 270 14.82 -17.14 -0.01
CA THR A 270 13.51 -16.52 -0.20
C THR A 270 13.55 -15.12 0.35
N ILE A 271 12.84 -14.21 -0.32
CA ILE A 271 12.62 -12.84 0.15
C ILE A 271 11.12 -12.63 0.35
N ASN A 272 10.76 -11.98 1.45
CA ASN A 272 9.41 -11.46 1.66
C ASN A 272 9.41 -9.95 1.34
N PRO A 273 8.93 -9.54 0.15
CA PRO A 273 9.02 -8.15 -0.32
C PRO A 273 8.12 -7.21 0.48
N GLN A 274 6.93 -7.68 0.86
CA GLN A 274 6.01 -6.92 1.70
C GLN A 274 6.62 -6.66 3.08
N ASN A 275 7.19 -7.69 3.72
CA ASN A 275 7.85 -7.55 5.01
C ASN A 275 9.09 -6.65 4.92
N LEU A 276 9.87 -6.73 3.83
CA LEU A 276 10.99 -5.83 3.56
C LEU A 276 10.52 -4.37 3.57
N ILE A 277 9.52 -4.03 2.75
CA ILE A 277 9.02 -2.67 2.61
C ILE A 277 8.37 -2.18 3.91
N LYS A 278 7.52 -3.00 4.53
CA LYS A 278 6.84 -2.64 5.79
C LYS A 278 7.83 -2.40 6.93
N THR A 279 8.82 -3.28 7.08
CA THR A 279 9.86 -3.12 8.11
C THR A 279 10.70 -1.88 7.83
N PHE A 280 11.10 -1.65 6.58
CA PHE A 280 11.88 -0.47 6.19
C PHE A 280 11.14 0.83 6.51
N THR A 281 9.91 0.96 6.02
CA THR A 281 9.09 2.16 6.17
C THR A 281 8.78 2.47 7.64
N THR A 282 8.39 1.45 8.41
CA THR A 282 8.14 1.56 9.86
C THR A 282 9.39 2.03 10.60
N ASN A 283 10.52 1.34 10.44
CA ASN A 283 11.75 1.66 11.15
C ASN A 283 12.28 3.06 10.80
N PHE A 284 12.17 3.46 9.53
CA PHE A 284 12.59 4.78 9.10
C PHE A 284 11.70 5.86 9.71
N LYS A 285 10.37 5.72 9.59
CA LYS A 285 9.40 6.65 10.18
C LYS A 285 9.62 6.82 11.68
N ASP A 286 9.65 5.72 12.42
CA ASP A 286 9.79 5.76 13.88
C ASP A 286 11.08 6.47 14.30
N SER A 287 12.20 6.12 13.66
CA SER A 287 13.51 6.72 13.97
C SER A 287 13.55 8.21 13.61
N TYR A 288 13.03 8.59 12.45
CA TYR A 288 13.05 9.98 11.98
C TYR A 288 12.09 10.85 12.79
N THR A 289 10.92 10.32 13.15
CA THR A 289 9.96 10.98 14.05
C THR A 289 10.57 11.30 15.40
N VAL A 290 11.28 10.34 16.01
CA VAL A 290 11.97 10.58 17.29
C VAL A 290 12.98 11.72 17.17
N TRP A 291 13.77 11.76 16.09
CA TRP A 291 14.77 12.80 15.89
C TRP A 291 14.15 14.18 15.66
N VAL A 292 13.18 14.32 14.75
CA VAL A 292 12.53 15.61 14.48
C VAL A 292 11.86 16.15 15.74
N ASN A 293 11.23 15.29 16.54
CA ASN A 293 10.61 15.71 17.80
C ASN A 293 11.63 16.24 18.82
N ALA A 294 12.81 15.63 18.89
CA ALA A 294 13.91 16.10 19.74
C ALA A 294 14.43 17.47 19.27
N GLU A 295 14.71 17.63 17.98
CA GLU A 295 15.19 18.89 17.40
C GLU A 295 14.14 20.01 17.55
N ALA A 296 12.86 19.70 17.33
CA ALA A 296 11.79 20.68 17.48
C ALA A 296 11.66 21.17 18.93
N ALA A 297 11.96 20.33 19.92
CA ALA A 297 12.01 20.73 21.33
C ALA A 297 13.20 21.65 21.60
N ASP A 298 14.37 21.35 21.04
CA ASP A 298 15.58 22.18 21.17
C ASP A 298 15.43 23.56 20.52
N VAL A 299 14.80 23.63 19.34
CA VAL A 299 14.48 24.91 18.67
C VAL A 299 13.56 25.78 19.54
N LYS A 300 12.59 25.17 20.22
CA LYS A 300 11.68 25.89 21.14
C LYS A 300 12.38 26.39 22.41
N ASN A 301 13.34 25.64 22.92
CA ASN A 301 14.09 26.01 24.13
C ASN A 301 15.15 27.10 23.88
N LYS A 302 15.49 27.37 22.61
CA LYS A 302 16.45 28.41 22.18
C LYS A 302 15.80 29.73 21.75
N LYS A 303 14.47 29.80 21.71
CA LYS A 303 13.68 31.02 21.46
C LYS A 303 13.14 31.59 22.77
#